data_AF-A0A8H2RJH8-F1
#
_entry.id   AF-A0A8H2RJH8-F1
#
_cell.length_a   1.000
_cell.length_b   1.000
_cell.length_c   1.000
_cell.angle_alpha   90.00
_cell.angle_beta   90.00
_cell.angle_gamma   90.00
#
_symmetry.space_group_name_H-M   'P 1'
#
loop_
_entity.id
_entity.type
_entity.pdbx_description
1 polymer ?
#
loop_
_entity_poly.entity_id
_entity_poly.type
_entity_poly.pdbx_seq_one_letter_code
_entity_poly.pdbx_strand_id
1 'polypeptide(L)'
;MLYNNFMDYSTNYQYISHILSMDTTNDQNKYRHRAITSTILHHRIYWLIITLEVIYTLCCLLGTYYLYKNINSSPEQFHEAKKPALIGLLTAIFLYYVGFQTIGTEWFNMDESKTWNYNDRAGHIVDFIFPLLIYVAMKIER
;
A
#
# COMPACT_ATOMS: atom_id res chain seq x y z
N MET A 1 -10.59 1.11 2.43
CA MET A 1 -9.90 0.60 1.22
C MET A 1 -10.18 -0.87 1.04
N LEU A 2 -9.80 -1.72 2.00
CA LEU A 2 -10.04 -3.17 1.95
C LEU A 2 -11.50 -3.58 1.67
N TYR A 3 -12.47 -2.98 2.35
CA TYR A 3 -13.91 -3.22 2.07
C TYR A 3 -14.29 -2.88 0.62
N ASN A 4 -13.77 -1.79 0.06
CA ASN A 4 -14.06 -1.37 -1.32
C ASN A 4 -13.39 -2.29 -2.34
N ASN A 5 -12.18 -2.80 -2.06
CA ASN A 5 -11.51 -3.75 -2.94
C ASN A 5 -12.24 -5.09 -3.05
N PHE A 6 -12.94 -5.52 -2.00
CA PHE A 6 -13.79 -6.72 -2.05
C PHE A 6 -15.18 -6.44 -2.65
N MET A 7 -15.84 -5.34 -2.28
CA MET A 7 -17.20 -5.04 -2.73
C MET A 7 -17.27 -4.48 -4.14
N ASP A 8 -16.21 -3.79 -4.58
CA ASP A 8 -16.09 -3.21 -5.91
C ASP A 8 -14.80 -3.71 -6.58
N TYR A 9 -14.66 -5.04 -6.58
CA TYR A 9 -13.51 -5.73 -7.16
C TYR A 9 -13.31 -5.35 -8.62
N SER A 10 -14.40 -5.26 -9.39
CA SER A 10 -14.34 -4.95 -10.83
C SER A 10 -13.74 -3.57 -11.09
N THR A 11 -14.15 -2.55 -10.34
CA THR A 11 -13.67 -1.17 -10.55
C THR A 11 -12.21 -1.02 -10.13
N ASN A 12 -11.84 -1.60 -8.98
CA ASN A 12 -10.45 -1.52 -8.51
C ASN A 12 -9.49 -2.38 -9.35
N TYR A 13 -9.95 -3.53 -9.84
CA TYR A 13 -9.21 -4.31 -10.83
C TYR A 13 -8.97 -3.50 -12.12
N GLN A 14 -9.97 -2.75 -12.60
CA GLN A 14 -9.82 -1.91 -13.79
C GLN A 14 -8.72 -0.87 -13.63
N TYR A 15 -8.61 -0.23 -12.46
CA TYR A 15 -7.48 0.66 -12.15
C TYR A 15 -6.14 -0.04 -12.36
N ILE A 16 -5.96 -1.20 -11.77
CA ILE A 16 -4.71 -1.96 -11.89
C ILE A 16 -4.48 -2.42 -13.34
N SER A 17 -5.49 -2.91 -14.04
CA SER A 17 -5.34 -3.37 -15.42
C SER A 17 -4.93 -2.24 -16.36
N HIS A 18 -5.50 -1.03 -16.20
CA HIS A 18 -5.17 0.11 -17.04
C HIS A 18 -3.77 0.67 -16.73
N ILE A 19 -3.39 0.73 -15.46
CA ILE A 19 -2.02 1.11 -15.05
C ILE A 19 -1.00 0.14 -15.67
N LEU A 20 -1.21 -1.17 -15.48
CA LEU A 20 -0.28 -2.19 -15.98
C LEU A 20 -0.23 -2.24 -17.51
N SER A 21 -1.35 -1.99 -18.18
CA SER A 21 -1.43 -1.98 -19.64
C SER A 21 -0.87 -0.71 -20.27
N MET A 22 -0.70 0.36 -19.50
CA MET A 22 -0.24 1.69 -19.96
C MET A 22 -1.06 2.22 -21.16
N ASP A 23 -2.35 1.85 -21.24
CA ASP A 23 -3.21 2.13 -22.39
C ASP A 23 -3.83 3.53 -22.37
N THR A 24 -3.52 4.31 -21.34
CA THR A 24 -3.99 5.69 -21.15
C THR A 24 -2.86 6.68 -20.86
N THR A 25 -1.60 6.25 -20.97
CA THR A 25 -0.43 7.13 -20.84
C THR A 25 -0.19 7.91 -22.13
N ASN A 26 0.56 9.02 -22.03
CA ASN A 26 0.90 9.78 -23.22
C ASN A 26 1.95 9.01 -24.03
N ASP A 27 1.93 9.21 -25.35
CA ASP A 27 2.90 8.62 -26.28
C ASP A 27 3.06 7.09 -26.15
N GLN A 28 1.93 6.37 -26.29
CA GLN A 28 1.83 4.92 -26.12
C GLN A 28 2.92 4.11 -26.86
N ASN A 29 3.48 4.64 -27.95
CA ASN A 29 4.47 3.92 -28.75
C ASN A 29 5.86 3.89 -28.11
N LYS A 30 6.21 4.86 -27.25
CA LYS A 30 7.57 5.01 -26.71
C LYS A 30 7.87 4.04 -25.57
N TYR A 31 6.89 3.78 -24.70
CA TYR A 31 7.07 2.97 -23.49
C TYR A 31 6.27 1.66 -23.46
N ARG A 32 5.55 1.32 -24.54
CA ARG A 32 4.72 0.09 -24.64
C ARG A 32 5.45 -1.22 -24.34
N HIS A 33 6.78 -1.27 -24.50
CA HIS A 33 7.56 -2.46 -24.19
C HIS A 33 7.53 -2.83 -22.69
N ARG A 34 7.19 -1.89 -21.81
CA ARG A 34 7.06 -2.08 -20.36
C ARG A 34 5.67 -2.58 -19.94
N ALA A 35 4.68 -2.44 -20.81
CA ALA A 35 3.30 -2.76 -20.52
C ALA A 35 3.10 -4.25 -20.30
N ILE A 36 2.31 -4.59 -19.29
CA ILE A 36 1.83 -5.95 -19.04
C ILE A 36 0.41 -6.00 -19.57
N THR A 37 0.16 -6.78 -20.63
CA THR A 37 -1.17 -6.91 -21.25
C THR A 37 -1.88 -8.23 -20.90
N SER A 38 -1.18 -9.13 -20.20
CA SER A 38 -1.74 -10.42 -19.79
C SER A 38 -2.74 -10.25 -18.65
N THR A 39 -4.00 -10.57 -18.93
CA THR A 39 -5.10 -10.56 -17.96
C THR A 39 -4.81 -11.44 -16.74
N ILE A 40 -4.12 -12.57 -16.91
CA ILE A 40 -3.72 -13.44 -15.79
C ILE A 40 -2.72 -12.74 -14.87
N LEU A 41 -1.77 -11.99 -15.43
CA LEU A 41 -0.79 -11.25 -14.63
C LEU A 41 -1.46 -10.08 -13.91
N HIS A 42 -2.41 -9.39 -14.54
CA HIS A 42 -3.21 -8.35 -13.87
C HIS A 42 -3.91 -8.90 -12.63
N HIS A 43 -4.59 -10.05 -12.75
CA HIS A 43 -5.27 -10.68 -11.62
C HIS A 43 -4.28 -11.07 -10.50
N ARG A 44 -3.13 -11.65 -10.85
CA ARG A 44 -2.11 -12.04 -9.86
C ARG A 44 -1.55 -10.83 -9.11
N ILE A 45 -1.26 -9.73 -9.81
CA ILE A 45 -0.77 -8.50 -9.20
C ILE A 45 -1.87 -7.89 -8.31
N TYR A 46 -3.13 -7.89 -8.76
CA TYR A 46 -4.22 -7.36 -7.96
C TYR A 46 -4.46 -8.20 -6.69
N TRP A 47 -4.37 -9.53 -6.79
CA TRP A 47 -4.42 -10.42 -5.62
C TRP A 47 -3.27 -10.19 -4.64
N LEU A 48 -2.06 -9.93 -5.14
CA LEU A 48 -0.93 -9.55 -4.31
C LEU A 48 -1.20 -8.24 -3.55
N ILE A 49 -1.75 -7.23 -4.23
CA ILE A 49 -2.16 -5.96 -3.60
C ILE A 49 -3.17 -6.23 -2.48
N ILE A 50 -4.26 -6.95 -2.76
CA ILE A 50 -5.27 -7.29 -1.73
C ILE A 50 -4.65 -8.06 -0.56
N THR A 51 -3.75 -9.00 -0.84
CA THR A 51 -3.07 -9.78 0.21
C THR A 51 -2.24 -8.87 1.12
N LEU A 52 -1.46 -7.95 0.54
CA LEU A 52 -0.70 -6.96 1.30
C LEU A 52 -1.62 -6.03 2.09
N GLU A 53 -2.78 -5.66 1.53
CA GLU A 53 -3.78 -4.87 2.25
C GLU A 53 -4.33 -5.59 3.49
N VAL A 54 -4.64 -6.87 3.34
CA VAL A 54 -5.09 -7.73 4.45
C VAL A 54 -4.00 -7.85 5.51
N ILE A 55 -2.76 -8.11 5.09
CA ILE A 55 -1.63 -8.22 6.02
C ILE A 55 -1.46 -6.93 6.82
N TYR A 56 -1.36 -5.77 6.16
CA TYR A 56 -1.14 -4.53 6.91
C TYR A 56 -2.33 -4.22 7.83
N THR A 57 -3.56 -4.46 7.38
CA THR A 57 -4.77 -4.18 8.18
C THR A 57 -4.80 -5.04 9.43
N LEU A 58 -4.59 -6.35 9.29
CA LEU A 58 -4.57 -7.28 10.42
C LEU A 58 -3.42 -6.98 11.38
N CYS A 59 -2.22 -6.71 10.85
CA CYS A 59 -1.05 -6.34 11.65
C CYS A 59 -1.29 -5.04 12.45
N CYS A 60 -1.89 -4.01 11.84
CA CYS A 60 -2.24 -2.77 12.52
C CYS A 60 -3.30 -3.00 13.60
N LEU A 61 -4.37 -3.76 13.31
CA LEU A 61 -5.40 -4.09 14.31
C LEU A 61 -4.83 -4.86 15.51
N LEU A 62 -4.00 -5.87 15.25
CA LEU A 62 -3.31 -6.64 16.30
C LEU A 62 -2.35 -5.75 17.08
N GLY A 63 -1.61 -4.87 16.40
CA GLY A 63 -0.71 -3.90 17.03
C GLY A 63 -1.45 -2.95 17.95
N THR A 64 -2.55 -2.36 17.50
CA THR A 64 -3.42 -1.51 18.32
C THR A 64 -3.96 -2.27 19.53
N TYR A 65 -4.43 -3.51 19.34
CA TYR A 65 -4.90 -4.34 20.44
C TYR A 65 -3.82 -4.61 21.48
N TYR A 66 -2.61 -4.98 21.06
CA TYR A 66 -1.50 -5.25 21.98
C TYR A 66 -1.01 -3.99 22.68
N LEU A 67 -0.93 -2.85 22.00
CA LEU A 67 -0.58 -1.57 22.61
C LEU A 67 -1.60 -1.16 23.67
N TYR A 68 -2.90 -1.31 23.38
CA TYR A 68 -3.95 -1.03 24.34
C TYR A 68 -3.88 -1.95 25.57
N LYS A 69 -3.69 -3.25 25.35
CA LYS A 69 -3.57 -4.25 26.43
C LYS A 69 -2.36 -3.99 27.34
N ASN A 70 -1.26 -3.47 26.79
CA ASN A 70 0.00 -3.27 27.50
C ASN A 70 0.23 -1.80 27.92
N ILE A 71 -0.77 -0.92 27.85
CA ILE A 71 -0.58 0.52 28.15
C ILE A 71 -0.04 0.80 29.57
N ASN A 72 -0.34 -0.08 30.52
CA ASN A 72 0.11 -0.01 31.93
C ASN A 72 1.23 -1.01 32.25
N SER A 73 1.82 -1.67 31.24
CA SER A 73 2.88 -2.66 31.44
C SER A 73 4.26 -2.01 31.61
N SER A 74 5.31 -2.82 31.79
CA SER A 74 6.68 -2.30 31.78
C SER A 74 7.04 -1.70 30.41
N PRO A 75 8.01 -0.76 30.34
CA PRO A 75 8.47 -0.18 29.09
C PRO A 75 8.93 -1.24 28.07
N GLU A 76 9.57 -2.31 28.51
CA GLU A 76 10.05 -3.41 27.66
C GLU A 76 8.87 -4.17 27.03
N GLN A 77 7.85 -4.49 27.83
CA GLN A 77 6.64 -5.18 27.36
C GLN A 77 5.85 -4.32 26.38
N PHE A 78 5.75 -3.00 26.63
CA PHE A 78 5.11 -2.08 25.71
C PHE A 78 5.91 -1.93 24.41
N HIS A 79 7.24 -1.89 24.49
CA HIS A 79 8.09 -1.83 23.31
C HIS A 79 7.91 -3.04 22.40
N GLU A 80 7.86 -4.24 22.99
CA GLU A 80 7.59 -5.49 22.26
C GLU A 80 6.19 -5.51 21.62
N ALA A 81 5.18 -4.95 22.29
CA ALA A 81 3.82 -4.85 21.79
C ALA A 81 3.69 -4.00 20.50
N LYS A 82 4.67 -3.13 20.19
CA LYS A 82 4.71 -2.32 18.96
C LYS A 82 4.95 -3.13 17.70
N LYS A 83 5.58 -4.31 17.80
CA LYS A 83 6.07 -5.08 16.62
C LYS A 83 4.99 -5.31 15.55
N PRO A 84 3.77 -5.77 15.87
CA PRO A 84 2.76 -5.99 14.84
C PRO A 84 2.33 -4.70 14.15
N ALA A 85 2.22 -3.58 14.88
CA ALA A 85 1.93 -2.28 14.28
C ALA A 85 3.05 -1.85 13.32
N LEU A 86 4.32 -2.02 13.70
CA LEU A 86 5.47 -1.70 12.83
C LEU A 86 5.48 -2.54 11.56
N ILE A 87 5.21 -3.85 11.65
CA ILE A 87 5.12 -4.74 10.47
C ILE A 87 3.99 -4.28 9.55
N GLY A 88 2.83 -3.93 10.12
CA GLY A 88 1.70 -3.41 9.34
C GLY A 88 2.05 -2.11 8.62
N LEU A 89 2.58 -1.12 9.34
CA LEU A 89 2.95 0.18 8.77
C LEU A 89 4.04 0.04 7.69
N LEU A 90 5.04 -0.83 7.88
CA LEU A 90 6.05 -1.12 6.85
C LEU A 90 5.45 -1.80 5.61
N THR A 91 4.51 -2.73 5.80
CA THR A 91 3.80 -3.37 4.68
C THR A 91 3.00 -2.34 3.88
N ALA A 92 2.35 -1.40 4.57
CA ALA A 92 1.62 -0.32 3.91
C ALA A 92 2.56 0.65 3.16
N ILE A 93 3.70 1.04 3.75
CA ILE A 93 4.71 1.84 3.05
C ILE A 93 5.21 1.11 1.79
N PHE A 94 5.52 -0.18 1.90
CA PHE A 94 5.93 -0.96 0.74
C PHE A 94 4.86 -0.96 -0.36
N LEU A 95 3.60 -1.16 0.00
CA LEU A 95 2.50 -1.17 -0.98
C LEU A 95 2.30 0.20 -1.63
N TYR A 96 2.15 1.26 -0.84
CA TYR A 96 1.75 2.58 -1.35
C TYR A 96 2.92 3.38 -1.91
N TYR A 97 4.07 3.40 -1.24
CA TYR A 97 5.24 4.11 -1.73
C TYR A 97 5.93 3.31 -2.84
N VAL A 98 6.41 2.10 -2.55
CA VAL A 98 7.19 1.32 -3.53
C VAL A 98 6.29 0.83 -4.67
N GLY A 99 5.13 0.27 -4.36
CA GLY A 99 4.20 -0.27 -5.35
C GLY A 99 3.57 0.81 -6.24
N PHE A 100 2.87 1.78 -5.65
CA PHE A 100 2.13 2.78 -6.43
C PHE A 100 2.98 3.99 -6.82
N GLN A 101 3.64 4.65 -5.87
CA GLN A 101 4.35 5.89 -6.20
C GLN A 101 5.64 5.65 -6.98
N THR A 102 6.44 4.63 -6.63
CA THR A 102 7.68 4.33 -7.36
C THR A 102 7.41 3.46 -8.59
N ILE A 103 6.91 2.23 -8.43
CA ILE A 103 6.73 1.33 -9.58
C ILE A 103 5.63 1.86 -10.52
N GLY A 104 4.47 2.27 -9.99
CA GLY A 104 3.37 2.81 -10.79
C GLY A 104 3.77 4.05 -11.61
N THR A 105 4.41 5.03 -10.99
CA THR A 105 4.83 6.26 -11.68
C THR A 105 6.04 6.02 -12.60
N GLU A 106 7.14 5.49 -12.09
CA GLU A 106 8.42 5.48 -12.82
C GLU A 106 8.48 4.41 -13.91
N TRP A 107 7.84 3.25 -13.68
CA TRP A 107 7.85 2.16 -14.64
C TRP A 107 6.65 2.23 -15.59
N PHE A 108 5.45 2.49 -15.05
CA PHE A 108 4.19 2.45 -15.78
C PHE A 108 3.63 3.83 -16.16
N ASN A 109 4.32 4.93 -15.84
CA ASN A 109 3.88 6.30 -16.15
C ASN A 109 2.43 6.58 -15.69
N MET A 110 2.04 6.01 -14.55
CA MET A 110 0.69 6.09 -14.00
C MET A 110 0.21 7.54 -13.82
N ASP A 111 1.12 8.44 -13.49
CA ASP A 111 0.86 9.86 -13.27
C ASP A 111 0.42 10.62 -14.53
N GLU A 112 0.75 10.11 -15.72
CA GLU A 112 0.31 10.68 -16.99
C GLU A 112 -1.17 10.40 -17.31
N SER A 113 -1.75 9.36 -16.72
CA SER A 113 -3.16 9.02 -16.94
C SER A 113 -4.07 9.97 -16.18
N LYS A 114 -5.04 10.58 -16.87
CA LYS A 114 -6.04 11.46 -16.21
C LYS A 114 -7.07 10.69 -15.39
N THR A 115 -7.30 9.42 -15.73
CA THR A 115 -8.40 8.62 -15.14
C THR A 115 -7.87 7.54 -14.22
N TRP A 116 -6.78 6.89 -14.60
CA TRP A 116 -6.24 5.70 -13.93
C TRP A 116 -4.95 6.03 -13.17
N ASN A 117 -5.04 7.05 -12.32
CA ASN A 117 -3.92 7.55 -11.54
C ASN A 117 -4.21 7.40 -10.04
N TYR A 118 -3.31 6.73 -9.32
CA TYR A 118 -3.41 6.47 -7.89
C TYR A 118 -2.42 7.31 -7.05
N ASN A 119 -1.64 8.20 -7.68
CA ASN A 119 -0.50 8.87 -7.07
C ASN A 119 -0.91 9.79 -5.92
N ASP A 120 -1.92 10.67 -6.11
CA ASP A 120 -2.40 11.56 -5.05
C ASP A 120 -2.91 10.78 -3.84
N ARG A 121 -3.71 9.73 -4.10
CA ARG A 121 -4.25 8.88 -3.04
C ARG A 121 -3.14 8.12 -2.31
N ALA A 122 -2.19 7.54 -3.02
CA ALA A 122 -1.04 6.87 -2.42
C ALA A 122 -0.19 7.87 -1.61
N GLY A 123 0.03 9.07 -2.13
CA GLY A 123 0.76 10.15 -1.48
C GLY A 123 0.15 10.51 -0.13
N HIS A 124 -1.15 10.79 -0.08
CA HIS A 124 -1.83 11.08 1.19
C HIS A 124 -1.75 9.94 2.21
N ILE A 125 -1.75 8.69 1.76
CA ILE A 125 -1.57 7.54 2.65
C ILE A 125 -0.15 7.50 3.20
N VAL A 126 0.86 7.68 2.35
CA VAL A 126 2.27 7.69 2.75
C VAL A 126 2.57 8.87 3.69
N ASP A 127 2.07 10.06 3.39
CA ASP A 127 2.20 11.27 4.20
C ASP A 127 1.68 11.07 5.63
N PHE A 128 0.64 10.24 5.80
CA PHE A 128 0.12 9.89 7.11
C PHE A 128 0.89 8.73 7.77
N ILE A 129 1.16 7.65 7.02
CA ILE A 129 1.75 6.42 7.57
C ILE A 129 3.21 6.63 7.95
N PHE A 130 3.96 7.44 7.22
CA PHE A 130 5.39 7.61 7.46
C PHE A 130 5.70 8.30 8.81
N PRO A 131 5.07 9.44 9.16
CA PRO A 131 5.21 10.02 10.50
C PRO A 131 4.70 9.10 11.61
N LEU A 132 3.60 8.38 11.37
CA LEU A 132 3.06 7.41 12.32
C LEU A 132 4.05 6.27 12.60
N LEU A 133 4.69 5.74 11.55
CA LEU A 133 5.73 4.73 11.66
C LEU A 133 6.90 5.23 12.51
N ILE A 134 7.38 6.45 12.26
CA ILE A 134 8.45 7.07 13.06
C ILE A 134 8.02 7.18 14.52
N TYR A 135 6.83 7.73 14.78
CA TYR A 135 6.29 7.90 16.12
C TYR A 135 6.19 6.58 16.89
N VAL A 136 5.66 5.52 16.25
CA VAL A 136 5.55 4.20 16.88
C VAL A 136 6.94 3.59 17.09
N ALA A 137 7.87 3.76 16.15
CA ALA A 137 9.23 3.21 16.22
C ALA A 137 10.11 3.87 17.29
N MET A 138 9.81 5.11 17.69
CA MET A 138 10.59 5.81 18.72
C MET A 138 10.68 4.97 20.00
N LYS A 139 11.90 4.90 20.53
CA LYS A 139 12.19 4.27 21.82
C LYS A 139 11.53 5.09 22.93
N ILE A 140 10.93 4.40 23.88
CA ILE A 140 10.40 5.03 25.08
C ILE A 140 11.55 5.06 26.08
N GLU A 141 12.10 6.24 26.33
CA GLU A 141 13.00 6.49 27.45
C GLU A 141 12.12 6.95 28.63
N ARG A 142 12.13 6.17 29.71
CA ARG A 142 11.56 6.54 31.00
C ARG A 142 12.68 6.49 32.04
#